data_AF-A0A4Y6UPS7-F1
#
_entry.id   AF-A0A4Y6UPS7-F1
#
_cell.length_a   1.000
_cell.length_b   1.000
_cell.length_c   1.000
_cell.angle_alpha   90.00
_cell.angle_beta   90.00
_cell.angle_gamma   90.00
#
_symmetry.space_group_name_H-M   'P 1'
#
loop_
_entity.id
_entity.type
_entity.pdbx_description
1 polymer ?
#
loop_
_entity_poly.entity_id
_entity_poly.type
_entity_poly.pdbx_seq_one_letter_code
_entity_poly.pdbx_strand_id
1 'polypeptide(L)'
;MIEASSLWYVRGLRIKVFFHHLQRGVIMDRGDIPEVLFSSIKEDDPYKASKLLQIERWCYAHWGLITKIGKKWYNFLAQVLSDKQSWKEVSGLHGVKLNRQMVGKKLIAPPDSDNPFIREKRYQIACECCLEDEIRAIFEERKEELSAQGNDSLLEYSHLVRCCGEGPLAQFWSHFISGYLDKLDLRGRHPYEYGLYCAIDRRKVEAVEFFWNKIKSLPAGELSAQKKDEILMKNAAYTAGPNFRVYPDIFEFFLNQINPDRYRELLKRDLEKNGYYGSLNVMIDILNFGKFQELFDCLEPSDVKEDDYRLWVKSMTRDCPECYLDEGVNVFTHMWKKRGFDDHCVLILEKEMMNDSFFQGRFLVPLIEKGYMEPVWAMLDKANSRQIKEFMDSKKDHIRSILLGKEDSNSLNRFLAYGKSADEELNPKNIPGPSGDLTEVEVRKTHSQSK
;
A
#
# COMPACT_ATOMS: atom_id res chain seq x y z
N MET A 1 10.21 45.74 11.71
CA MET A 1 8.85 46.04 12.18
C MET A 1 8.21 46.89 11.09
N ILE A 2 6.99 46.57 10.66
CA ILE A 2 6.28 46.96 9.42
C ILE A 2 6.28 45.83 8.34
N GLU A 3 5.07 45.70 7.78
CA GLU A 3 4.44 44.74 6.86
C GLU A 3 5.13 44.56 5.50
N ALA A 4 4.90 43.40 4.86
CA ALA A 4 4.04 43.30 3.67
C ALA A 4 4.15 41.94 2.96
N SER A 5 2.97 41.32 2.79
CA SER A 5 2.47 40.50 1.69
C SER A 5 3.41 40.08 0.55
N SER A 6 3.38 38.77 0.23
CA SER A 6 3.36 38.33 -1.17
C SER A 6 2.57 37.02 -1.29
N LEU A 7 1.40 37.12 -1.93
CA LEU A 7 0.72 35.99 -2.56
C LEU A 7 1.69 35.32 -3.56
N TRP A 8 1.83 34.00 -3.47
CA TRP A 8 2.00 33.16 -4.65
C TRP A 8 1.05 31.98 -4.57
N TYR A 9 -0.04 32.14 -5.30
CA TYR A 9 -1.03 31.14 -5.62
C TYR A 9 -0.46 30.30 -6.76
N VAL A 10 -0.07 29.05 -6.49
CA VAL A 10 0.10 28.03 -7.53
C VAL A 10 -0.56 26.75 -7.00
N ARG A 11 -1.69 26.42 -7.63
CA ARG A 11 -2.41 25.15 -7.46
C ARG A 11 -1.46 24.01 -7.79
N GLY A 12 -1.19 23.16 -6.80
CA GLY A 12 -0.46 21.91 -6.97
C GLY A 12 -0.82 20.99 -5.83
N LEU A 13 -1.54 19.91 -6.14
CA LEU A 13 -1.93 18.84 -5.22
C LEU A 13 -0.68 18.34 -4.46
N ARG A 14 -0.52 18.79 -3.20
CA ARG A 14 0.42 18.18 -2.26
C ARG A 14 -0.32 17.09 -1.52
N ILE A 15 -0.29 15.87 -2.07
CA ILE A 15 -0.59 14.67 -1.30
C ILE A 15 0.55 14.53 -0.27
N LYS A 16 0.33 15.05 0.94
CA LYS A 16 1.18 14.75 2.10
C LYS A 16 0.76 13.38 2.62
N VAL A 17 1.45 12.33 2.19
CA VAL A 17 1.36 11.04 2.86
C VAL A 17 2.10 11.17 4.19
N PHE A 18 1.36 11.18 5.30
CA PHE A 18 1.93 11.26 6.64
C PHE A 18 2.56 9.91 7.02
N PHE A 19 3.88 9.84 7.04
CA PHE A 19 4.65 8.69 7.51
C PHE A 19 5.25 9.00 8.89
N HIS A 20 4.85 8.27 9.94
CA HIS A 20 5.49 8.35 11.25
C HIS A 20 5.96 6.96 11.75
N HIS A 21 7.29 6.86 11.97
CA HIS A 21 8.10 5.87 12.75
C HIS A 21 7.98 4.35 12.44
N LEU A 22 9.01 3.48 12.55
CA LEU A 22 10.40 3.53 13.02
C LEU A 22 11.21 2.34 12.41
N GLN A 23 12.53 2.53 12.29
CA GLN A 23 13.65 1.56 12.07
C GLN A 23 14.25 1.35 10.67
N ARG A 24 15.46 1.91 10.51
CA ARG A 24 16.59 1.53 9.62
C ARG A 24 16.25 1.19 8.16
N GLY A 25 15.44 2.03 7.53
CA GLY A 25 15.55 2.35 6.12
C GLY A 25 15.63 3.87 6.01
N VAL A 26 16.43 4.40 5.09
CA VAL A 26 16.33 5.83 4.73
C VAL A 26 14.86 6.07 4.36
N ILE A 27 14.15 6.90 5.14
CA ILE A 27 12.81 7.36 4.77
C ILE A 27 13.07 8.36 3.64
N MET A 28 12.99 7.87 2.40
CA MET A 28 13.04 8.74 1.24
C MET A 28 11.71 9.46 1.13
N ASP A 29 11.77 10.78 0.97
CA ASP A 29 10.60 11.58 0.64
C ASP A 29 10.52 11.72 -0.89
N ARG A 30 9.32 11.95 -1.42
CA ARG A 30 9.10 12.19 -2.86
C ARG A 30 9.99 13.32 -3.38
N GLY A 31 10.35 14.28 -2.52
CA GLY A 31 11.26 15.37 -2.83
C GLY A 31 12.71 14.96 -3.13
N ASP A 32 13.11 13.73 -2.77
CA ASP A 32 14.44 13.19 -3.08
C ASP A 32 14.51 12.63 -4.52
N ILE A 33 13.36 12.44 -5.18
CA ILE A 33 13.29 11.95 -6.56
C ILE A 33 13.40 13.15 -7.52
N PRO A 34 14.31 13.10 -8.51
CA PRO A 34 14.49 14.19 -9.46
C PRO A 34 13.19 14.54 -10.21
N GLU A 35 12.79 15.82 -10.15
CA GLU A 35 11.53 16.31 -10.74
C GLU A 35 11.37 15.97 -12.22
N VAL A 36 12.48 15.93 -12.98
CA VAL A 36 12.49 15.58 -14.40
C VAL A 36 11.90 14.20 -14.69
N LEU A 37 11.96 13.26 -13.74
CA LEU A 37 11.34 11.94 -13.89
C LEU A 37 9.82 12.01 -13.80
N PHE A 38 9.27 12.95 -13.03
CA PHE A 38 7.82 13.17 -12.98
C PHE A 38 7.33 13.97 -14.18
N SER A 39 8.15 14.90 -14.69
CA SER A 39 7.86 15.65 -15.91
C SER A 39 7.85 14.79 -17.19
N SER A 40 8.28 13.53 -17.11
CA SER A 40 8.22 12.59 -18.25
C SER A 40 6.79 12.18 -18.60
N ILE A 41 5.83 12.39 -17.69
CA ILE A 41 4.41 12.12 -17.88
C ILE A 41 3.69 13.44 -18.15
N LYS A 42 2.96 13.50 -19.26
CA LYS A 42 2.22 14.71 -19.65
C LYS A 42 1.10 15.04 -18.67
N GLU A 43 0.78 16.32 -18.56
CA GLU A 43 -0.30 16.82 -17.71
C GLU A 43 -1.68 16.28 -18.11
N ASP A 44 -1.90 16.06 -19.41
CA ASP A 44 -3.14 15.56 -20.00
C ASP A 44 -3.23 14.03 -20.07
N ASP A 45 -2.24 13.30 -19.52
CA ASP A 45 -2.27 11.83 -19.52
C ASP A 45 -3.40 11.32 -18.60
N PRO A 46 -4.37 10.54 -19.12
CA PRO A 46 -5.51 10.07 -18.33
C PRO A 46 -5.09 9.16 -17.16
N TYR A 47 -3.88 8.60 -17.20
CA TYR A 47 -3.34 7.73 -16.15
C TYR A 47 -2.23 8.41 -15.34
N LYS A 48 -2.11 9.74 -15.39
CA LYS A 48 -1.01 10.49 -14.77
C LYS A 48 -0.74 10.08 -13.32
N ALA A 49 -1.76 10.07 -12.47
CA ALA A 49 -1.61 9.72 -11.04
C ALA A 49 -1.02 8.32 -10.85
N SER A 50 -1.53 7.34 -11.61
CA SER A 50 -1.05 5.95 -11.61
C SER A 50 0.40 5.84 -12.09
N LYS A 51 0.74 6.51 -13.20
CA LYS A 51 2.11 6.50 -13.74
C LYS A 51 3.11 7.13 -12.79
N LEU A 52 2.78 8.28 -12.20
CA LEU A 52 3.65 8.96 -11.23
C LEU A 52 3.93 8.09 -9.99
N LEU A 53 2.90 7.42 -9.46
CA LEU A 53 3.04 6.49 -8.34
C LEU A 53 3.98 5.32 -8.68
N GLN A 54 3.86 4.78 -9.90
CA GLN A 54 4.70 3.67 -10.34
C GLN A 54 6.15 4.10 -10.64
N ILE A 55 6.37 5.32 -11.14
CA ILE A 55 7.70 5.91 -11.29
C ILE A 55 8.36 6.07 -9.92
N GLU A 56 7.63 6.61 -8.95
CA GLU A 56 8.10 6.79 -7.58
C GLU A 56 8.56 5.44 -6.97
N ARG A 57 7.74 4.40 -7.07
CA ARG A 57 8.10 3.05 -6.58
C ARG A 57 9.29 2.45 -7.29
N TRP A 58 9.35 2.59 -8.62
CA TRP A 58 10.50 2.13 -9.38
C TRP A 58 11.77 2.85 -8.92
N CYS A 59 11.68 4.16 -8.62
CA CYS A 59 12.81 4.91 -8.10
C CYS A 59 13.26 4.41 -6.72
N TYR A 60 12.34 4.12 -5.81
CA TYR A 60 12.70 3.52 -4.51
C TYR A 60 13.40 2.17 -4.67
N ALA A 61 12.99 1.34 -5.64
CA ALA A 61 13.61 0.04 -5.90
C ALA A 61 15.02 0.17 -6.50
N HIS A 62 15.25 1.21 -7.29
CA HIS A 62 16.51 1.43 -8.01
C HIS A 62 17.34 2.59 -7.44
N TRP A 63 17.12 2.99 -6.18
CA TRP A 63 17.76 4.15 -5.57
C TRP A 63 19.30 4.16 -5.64
N GLY A 64 19.93 3.00 -5.43
CA GLY A 64 21.38 2.86 -5.52
C GLY A 64 21.93 3.11 -6.93
N LEU A 65 21.09 2.98 -7.97
CA LEU A 65 21.40 3.38 -9.34
C LEU A 65 21.15 4.89 -9.53
N ILE A 66 20.03 5.41 -9.01
CA ILE A 66 19.63 6.83 -9.16
C ILE A 66 20.67 7.78 -8.58
N THR A 67 21.10 7.54 -7.34
CA THR A 67 21.95 8.47 -6.59
C THR A 67 23.38 8.60 -7.12
N LYS A 68 23.87 7.63 -7.88
CA LYS A 68 25.28 7.54 -8.27
C LYS A 68 25.59 8.11 -9.66
N ILE A 69 24.57 8.40 -10.48
CA ILE A 69 24.75 8.57 -11.94
C ILE A 69 24.36 9.99 -12.43
N GLY A 70 23.71 10.81 -11.60
CA GLY A 70 23.57 12.26 -11.84
C GLY A 70 22.60 12.68 -12.96
N LYS A 71 22.65 13.96 -13.39
CA LYS A 71 21.63 14.58 -14.26
C LYS A 71 21.48 13.94 -15.66
N LYS A 72 22.58 13.54 -16.30
CA LYS A 72 22.53 12.90 -17.64
C LYS A 72 21.66 11.65 -17.60
N TRP A 73 21.74 10.91 -16.50
CA TRP A 73 20.94 9.71 -16.27
C TRP A 73 19.47 10.02 -16.04
N TYR A 74 19.15 11.04 -15.23
CA TYR A 74 17.74 11.41 -14.99
C TYR A 74 17.03 11.76 -16.30
N ASN A 75 17.71 12.46 -17.21
CA ASN A 75 17.17 12.80 -18.52
C ASN A 75 16.96 11.56 -19.40
N PHE A 76 17.94 10.64 -19.44
CA PHE A 76 17.82 9.41 -20.21
C PHE A 76 16.69 8.51 -19.68
N LEU A 77 16.59 8.33 -18.35
CA LEU A 77 15.49 7.59 -17.76
C LEU A 77 14.14 8.27 -18.05
N ALA A 78 14.05 9.60 -17.94
CA ALA A 78 12.83 10.33 -18.29
C ALA A 78 12.41 10.05 -19.74
N GLN A 79 13.34 10.03 -20.70
CA GLN A 79 13.05 9.65 -22.08
C GLN A 79 12.52 8.21 -22.19
N VAL A 80 13.14 7.26 -21.49
CA VAL A 80 12.66 5.86 -21.45
C VAL A 80 11.25 5.78 -20.85
N LEU A 81 10.96 6.53 -19.79
CA LEU A 81 9.66 6.55 -19.13
C LEU A 81 8.58 7.29 -19.95
N SER A 82 8.95 8.22 -20.83
CA SER A 82 8.03 8.88 -21.76
C SER A 82 7.61 7.98 -22.93
N ASP A 83 8.33 6.87 -23.18
CA ASP A 83 8.03 5.95 -24.27
C ASP A 83 6.77 5.11 -24.00
N LYS A 84 5.89 5.01 -24.99
CA LYS A 84 4.64 4.24 -24.89
C LYS A 84 4.86 2.77 -24.56
N GLN A 85 5.90 2.12 -25.08
CA GLN A 85 6.20 0.71 -24.84
C GLN A 85 6.67 0.42 -23.40
N SER A 86 7.10 1.45 -22.68
CA SER A 86 7.43 1.36 -21.25
C SER A 86 6.18 1.23 -20.39
N TRP A 87 4.99 1.32 -20.97
CA TRP A 87 3.70 1.19 -20.29
C TRP A 87 2.84 0.12 -20.96
N LYS A 88 2.11 -0.64 -20.16
CA LYS A 88 1.12 -1.63 -20.62
C LYS A 88 -0.24 -1.32 -20.03
N GLU A 89 -1.29 -1.41 -20.84
CA GLU A 89 -2.66 -1.34 -20.35
C GLU A 89 -2.99 -2.59 -19.54
N VAL A 90 -3.70 -2.42 -18.44
CA VAL A 90 -4.11 -3.52 -17.56
C VAL A 90 -5.56 -3.35 -17.12
N SER A 91 -6.26 -4.47 -16.95
CA SER A 91 -7.59 -4.49 -16.34
C SER A 91 -7.44 -4.24 -14.83
N GLY A 92 -7.74 -3.03 -14.36
CA GLY A 92 -7.67 -2.67 -12.95
C GLY A 92 -7.81 -1.17 -12.72
N LEU A 93 -7.94 -0.77 -11.45
CA LEU A 93 -8.15 0.63 -11.03
C LEU A 93 -7.12 1.61 -11.63
N HIS A 94 -5.89 1.15 -11.76
CA HIS A 94 -4.80 1.95 -12.30
C HIS A 94 -4.81 2.11 -13.82
N GLY A 95 -5.52 1.24 -14.57
CA GLY A 95 -5.62 1.21 -16.04
C GLY A 95 -4.32 0.96 -16.82
N VAL A 96 -3.16 1.22 -16.20
CA VAL A 96 -1.84 1.11 -16.79
C VAL A 96 -0.84 0.57 -15.77
N LYS A 97 0.16 -0.19 -16.24
CA LYS A 97 1.30 -0.66 -15.45
C LYS A 97 2.62 -0.37 -16.16
N LEU A 98 3.66 -0.05 -15.40
CA LEU A 98 5.02 0.11 -15.92
C LEU A 98 5.52 -1.25 -16.43
N ASN A 99 5.92 -1.30 -17.70
CA ASN A 99 6.56 -2.45 -18.31
C ASN A 99 8.05 -2.46 -17.96
N ARG A 100 8.34 -2.91 -16.73
CA ARG A 100 9.69 -2.81 -16.15
C ARG A 100 10.74 -3.62 -16.88
N GLN A 101 10.37 -4.75 -17.50
CA GLN A 101 11.28 -5.49 -18.38
C GLN A 101 11.65 -4.67 -19.62
N MET A 102 10.69 -4.01 -20.26
CA MET A 102 10.97 -3.14 -21.41
C MET A 102 11.82 -1.93 -21.00
N VAL A 103 11.53 -1.31 -19.85
CA VAL A 103 12.38 -0.27 -19.27
C VAL A 103 13.80 -0.80 -19.09
N GLY A 104 13.97 -1.96 -18.44
CA GLY A 104 15.26 -2.62 -18.27
C GLY A 104 16.00 -2.81 -19.59
N LYS A 105 15.35 -3.36 -20.63
CA LYS A 105 15.93 -3.56 -21.97
C LYS A 105 16.41 -2.25 -22.58
N LYS A 106 15.63 -1.17 -22.47
CA LYS A 106 16.01 0.16 -22.97
C LYS A 106 17.18 0.76 -22.20
N LEU A 107 17.26 0.53 -20.90
CA LEU A 107 18.36 1.02 -20.07
C LEU A 107 19.69 0.30 -20.38
N ILE A 108 19.65 -0.96 -20.79
CA ILE A 108 20.86 -1.76 -21.09
C ILE A 108 21.23 -1.80 -22.58
N ALA A 109 20.46 -1.15 -23.45
CA ALA A 109 20.78 -1.04 -24.87
C ALA A 109 22.24 -0.60 -25.04
N PRO A 110 22.98 -1.12 -26.04
CA PRO A 110 24.36 -0.73 -26.28
C PRO A 110 24.54 0.79 -26.27
N PRO A 111 25.69 1.30 -25.82
CA PRO A 111 25.92 2.73 -25.75
C PRO A 111 25.97 3.34 -27.15
N ASP A 112 24.85 3.93 -27.56
CA ASP A 112 24.83 5.05 -28.49
C ASP A 112 25.35 6.30 -27.74
N SER A 113 25.52 7.46 -28.39
CA SER A 113 26.01 8.70 -27.71
C SER A 113 25.22 9.09 -26.44
N ASP A 114 23.98 8.62 -26.35
CA ASP A 114 22.98 9.08 -25.40
C ASP A 114 22.78 8.14 -24.19
N ASN A 115 23.18 6.85 -24.27
CA ASN A 115 23.08 5.94 -23.11
C ASN A 115 24.28 6.14 -22.16
N PRO A 116 24.04 6.59 -20.90
CA PRO A 116 25.12 6.87 -19.96
C PRO A 116 25.68 5.64 -19.22
N PHE A 117 25.12 4.44 -19.42
CA PHE A 117 25.51 3.26 -18.65
C PHE A 117 26.74 2.54 -19.20
N ILE A 118 27.79 2.49 -18.37
CA ILE A 118 28.93 1.59 -18.58
C ILE A 118 28.50 0.12 -18.43
N ARG A 119 29.32 -0.80 -18.94
CA ARG A 119 28.99 -2.22 -19.02
C ARG A 119 28.65 -2.87 -17.67
N GLU A 120 29.40 -2.59 -16.60
CA GLU A 120 29.10 -3.21 -15.30
C GLU A 120 27.70 -2.79 -14.81
N LYS A 121 27.27 -1.56 -15.11
CA LYS A 121 25.92 -1.08 -14.80
C LYS A 121 24.86 -1.69 -15.70
N ARG A 122 25.15 -1.88 -16.98
CA ARG A 122 24.26 -2.62 -17.89
C ARG A 122 24.04 -4.05 -17.40
N TYR A 123 25.11 -4.76 -17.01
CA TYR A 123 25.01 -6.11 -16.46
C TYR A 123 24.22 -6.14 -15.15
N GLN A 124 24.49 -5.19 -14.23
CA GLN A 124 23.74 -5.08 -12.98
C GLN A 124 22.23 -4.91 -13.23
N ILE A 125 21.84 -4.01 -14.14
CA ILE A 125 20.43 -3.78 -14.49
C ILE A 125 19.82 -5.02 -15.16
N ALA A 126 20.54 -5.64 -16.10
CA ALA A 126 20.08 -6.86 -16.75
C ALA A 126 19.80 -7.97 -15.73
N CYS A 127 20.67 -8.15 -14.73
CA CYS A 127 20.50 -9.10 -13.64
C CYS A 127 19.32 -8.75 -12.72
N GLU A 128 19.17 -7.48 -12.34
CA GLU A 128 18.05 -7.00 -11.51
C GLU A 128 16.70 -7.18 -12.21
N CYS A 129 16.64 -6.99 -13.52
CA CYS A 129 15.45 -7.19 -14.34
C CYS A 129 15.29 -8.65 -14.85
N CYS A 130 16.24 -9.54 -14.56
CA CYS A 130 16.29 -10.93 -15.05
C CYS A 130 16.11 -11.07 -16.58
N LEU A 131 16.82 -10.24 -17.34
CA LEU A 131 16.85 -10.24 -18.79
C LEU A 131 17.80 -11.34 -19.31
N GLU A 132 17.37 -12.61 -19.20
CA GLU A 132 18.25 -13.79 -19.36
C GLU A 132 19.13 -13.77 -20.63
N ASP A 133 18.56 -13.42 -21.78
CA ASP A 133 19.30 -13.36 -23.06
C ASP A 133 20.34 -12.25 -23.05
N GLU A 134 19.96 -11.06 -22.58
CA GLU A 134 20.87 -9.92 -22.50
C GLU A 134 21.96 -10.11 -21.44
N ILE A 135 21.67 -10.78 -20.33
CA ILE A 135 22.68 -11.15 -19.33
C ILE A 135 23.74 -12.05 -19.98
N ARG A 136 23.33 -13.07 -20.75
CA ARG A 136 24.26 -13.96 -21.47
C ARG A 136 25.10 -13.18 -22.48
N ALA A 137 24.47 -12.31 -23.27
CA ALA A 137 25.17 -11.50 -24.26
C ALA A 137 26.23 -10.58 -23.63
N ILE A 138 25.88 -9.85 -22.57
CA ILE A 138 26.82 -8.95 -21.87
C ILE A 138 27.94 -9.76 -21.17
N PHE A 139 27.63 -10.96 -20.69
CA PHE A 139 28.63 -11.86 -20.10
C PHE A 139 29.65 -12.36 -21.13
N GLU A 140 29.19 -12.81 -22.30
CA GLU A 140 30.09 -13.25 -23.38
C GLU A 140 30.88 -12.09 -23.99
N GLU A 141 30.29 -10.89 -24.17
CA GLU A 141 31.02 -9.65 -24.56
C GLU A 141 32.22 -9.43 -23.63
N ARG A 142 32.01 -9.56 -22.31
CA ARG A 142 33.09 -9.40 -21.34
C ARG A 142 34.16 -10.48 -21.46
N LYS A 143 33.75 -11.72 -21.65
CA LYS A 143 34.67 -12.86 -21.77
C LYS A 143 35.53 -12.75 -23.02
N GLU A 144 34.96 -12.35 -24.15
CA GLU A 144 35.68 -12.09 -25.39
C GLU A 144 36.72 -10.97 -25.22
N GLU A 145 36.36 -9.87 -24.56
CA GLU A 145 37.30 -8.78 -24.28
C GLU A 145 38.44 -9.17 -23.33
N LEU A 146 38.16 -10.00 -22.32
CA LEU A 146 39.19 -10.52 -21.43
C LEU A 146 40.10 -11.49 -22.17
N SER A 147 39.54 -12.33 -23.03
CA SER A 147 40.31 -13.25 -23.88
C SER A 147 41.22 -12.48 -24.84
N ALA A 148 40.76 -11.37 -25.41
CA ALA A 148 41.54 -10.53 -26.32
C ALA A 148 42.77 -9.88 -25.64
N GLN A 149 42.82 -9.83 -24.31
CA GLN A 149 43.99 -9.34 -23.56
C GLN A 149 45.11 -10.39 -23.45
N GLY A 150 44.88 -11.63 -23.87
CA GLY A 150 45.91 -12.68 -23.93
C GLY A 150 46.41 -13.17 -22.57
N ASN A 151 45.64 -12.93 -21.49
CA ASN A 151 45.97 -13.40 -20.16
C ASN A 151 44.91 -14.40 -19.66
N ASP A 152 45.23 -15.69 -19.78
CA ASP A 152 44.31 -16.80 -19.45
C ASP A 152 43.81 -16.75 -17.99
N SER A 153 44.57 -16.17 -17.06
CA SER A 153 44.13 -16.00 -15.66
C SER A 153 42.88 -15.10 -15.52
N LEU A 154 42.60 -14.25 -16.52
CA LEU A 154 41.40 -13.42 -16.56
C LEU A 154 40.15 -14.22 -16.95
N LEU A 155 40.33 -15.39 -17.57
CA LEU A 155 39.27 -16.33 -17.93
C LEU A 155 39.03 -17.38 -16.84
N GLU A 156 39.82 -17.37 -15.77
CA GLU A 156 39.55 -18.22 -14.62
C GLU A 156 38.28 -17.79 -13.89
N TYR A 157 37.60 -18.78 -13.30
CA TYR A 157 36.37 -18.61 -12.53
C TYR A 157 36.42 -17.42 -11.56
N SER A 158 37.52 -17.28 -10.81
CA SER A 158 37.70 -16.26 -9.78
C SER A 158 37.67 -14.83 -10.36
N HIS A 159 38.06 -14.66 -11.62
CA HIS A 159 38.08 -13.38 -12.30
C HIS A 159 36.79 -13.14 -13.09
N LEU A 160 36.34 -14.13 -13.89
CA LEU A 160 35.12 -14.01 -14.69
C LEU A 160 33.89 -13.69 -13.83
N VAL A 161 33.67 -14.44 -12.75
CA VAL A 161 32.46 -14.29 -11.91
C VAL A 161 32.53 -13.02 -11.05
N ARG A 162 33.73 -12.61 -10.63
CA ARG A 162 33.91 -11.44 -9.76
C ARG A 162 33.78 -10.11 -10.53
N CYS A 163 34.10 -10.12 -11.82
CA CYS A 163 34.19 -8.89 -12.62
C CYS A 163 32.88 -8.52 -13.35
N CYS A 164 31.88 -9.40 -13.42
CA CYS A 164 30.66 -9.13 -14.17
C CYS A 164 29.66 -8.24 -13.43
N GLY A 165 29.66 -8.21 -12.09
CA GLY A 165 28.84 -7.24 -11.35
C GLY A 165 28.81 -7.47 -9.85
N GLU A 166 28.33 -6.46 -9.12
CA GLU A 166 28.21 -6.50 -7.67
C GLU A 166 26.80 -6.90 -7.22
N GLY A 167 26.75 -7.72 -6.16
CA GLY A 167 25.52 -8.07 -5.44
C GLY A 167 24.98 -9.48 -5.72
N PRO A 168 24.03 -9.96 -4.90
CA PRO A 168 23.56 -11.34 -4.90
C PRO A 168 22.96 -11.81 -6.23
N LEU A 169 22.23 -10.94 -6.94
CA LEU A 169 21.65 -11.28 -8.25
C LEU A 169 22.72 -11.39 -9.33
N ALA A 170 23.66 -10.43 -9.39
CA ALA A 170 24.77 -10.48 -10.34
C ALA A 170 25.65 -11.71 -10.08
N GLN A 171 25.95 -12.00 -8.81
CA GLN A 171 26.66 -13.21 -8.40
C GLN A 171 25.91 -14.46 -8.84
N PHE A 172 24.62 -14.59 -8.52
CA PHE A 172 23.81 -15.73 -8.95
C PHE A 172 23.90 -15.94 -10.46
N TRP A 173 23.64 -14.91 -11.25
CA TRP A 173 23.64 -14.99 -12.71
C TRP A 173 25.01 -15.33 -13.28
N SER A 174 26.08 -14.75 -12.73
CA SER A 174 27.45 -15.04 -13.14
C SER A 174 27.81 -16.50 -12.89
N HIS A 175 27.46 -17.08 -11.73
CA HIS A 175 27.70 -18.51 -11.47
C HIS A 175 26.82 -19.40 -12.36
N PHE A 176 25.55 -19.01 -12.55
CA PHE A 176 24.60 -19.78 -13.35
C PHE A 176 25.02 -19.87 -14.83
N ILE A 177 25.39 -18.74 -15.44
CA ILE A 177 25.76 -18.67 -16.87
C ILE A 177 27.14 -19.27 -17.13
N SER A 178 28.08 -19.09 -16.20
CA SER A 178 29.44 -19.65 -16.33
C SER A 178 29.52 -21.16 -16.06
N GLY A 179 28.42 -21.78 -15.62
CA GLY A 179 28.37 -23.22 -15.32
C GLY A 179 29.02 -23.61 -13.98
N TYR A 180 29.26 -22.65 -13.09
CA TYR A 180 29.90 -22.86 -11.77
C TYR A 180 28.93 -22.68 -10.61
N LEU A 181 27.68 -23.13 -10.79
CA LEU A 181 26.63 -23.00 -9.77
C LEU A 181 26.94 -23.81 -8.51
N ASP A 182 27.70 -24.90 -8.63
CA ASP A 182 28.21 -25.74 -7.54
C ASP A 182 29.14 -24.98 -6.57
N LYS A 183 29.76 -23.89 -7.03
CA LYS A 183 30.62 -23.04 -6.21
C LYS A 183 29.86 -21.93 -5.48
N LEU A 184 28.57 -21.77 -5.75
CA LEU A 184 27.72 -20.80 -5.07
C LEU A 184 27.08 -21.46 -3.84
N ASP A 185 27.22 -20.85 -2.66
CA ASP A 185 26.51 -21.31 -1.46
C ASP A 185 25.00 -21.00 -1.57
N LEU A 186 24.24 -22.01 -2.00
CA LEU A 186 22.78 -21.95 -2.11
C LEU A 186 22.06 -22.08 -0.76
N ARG A 187 22.79 -22.28 0.35
CA ARG A 187 22.24 -22.50 1.69
C ARG A 187 21.22 -23.64 1.76
N GLY A 188 21.51 -24.72 1.04
CA GLY A 188 20.66 -25.92 0.97
C GLY A 188 19.35 -25.72 0.19
N ARG A 189 19.24 -24.69 -0.64
CA ARG A 189 18.03 -24.40 -1.45
C ARG A 189 18.21 -24.83 -2.90
N HIS A 190 17.09 -25.05 -3.57
CA HIS A 190 17.07 -25.14 -5.03
C HIS A 190 17.61 -23.84 -5.65
N PRO A 191 18.38 -23.86 -6.75
CA PRO A 191 18.93 -22.65 -7.37
C PRO A 191 17.92 -21.53 -7.60
N TYR A 192 16.73 -21.86 -8.13
CA TYR A 192 15.69 -20.85 -8.33
C TYR A 192 15.05 -20.34 -7.03
N GLU A 193 14.99 -21.16 -5.96
CA GLU A 193 14.57 -20.70 -4.62
C GLU A 193 15.61 -19.74 -4.02
N TYR A 194 16.89 -20.00 -4.25
CA TYR A 194 17.97 -19.07 -3.88
C TYR A 194 17.90 -17.77 -4.68
N GLY A 195 17.71 -17.85 -6.01
CA GLY A 195 17.51 -16.67 -6.87
C GLY A 195 16.31 -15.82 -6.43
N LEU A 196 15.18 -16.46 -6.11
CA LEU A 196 14.00 -15.78 -5.56
C LEU A 196 14.31 -15.05 -4.26
N TYR A 197 15.06 -15.68 -3.35
CA TYR A 197 15.50 -15.05 -2.11
C TYR A 197 16.37 -13.82 -2.37
N CYS A 198 17.34 -13.91 -3.29
CA CYS A 198 18.16 -12.78 -3.70
C CYS A 198 17.31 -11.64 -4.28
N ALA A 199 16.30 -11.97 -5.08
CA ALA A 199 15.38 -10.99 -5.67
C ALA A 199 14.55 -10.25 -4.61
N ILE A 200 14.01 -10.97 -3.63
CA ILE A 200 13.24 -10.41 -2.51
C ILE A 200 14.13 -9.51 -1.64
N ASP A 201 15.32 -9.99 -1.27
CA ASP A 201 16.29 -9.21 -0.46
C ASP A 201 16.66 -7.88 -1.14
N ARG A 202 16.80 -7.92 -2.47
CA ARG A 202 17.09 -6.73 -3.29
C ARG A 202 15.86 -5.94 -3.72
N ARG A 203 14.66 -6.36 -3.29
CA ARG A 203 13.37 -5.74 -3.64
C ARG A 203 13.17 -5.55 -5.14
N LYS A 204 13.53 -6.57 -5.93
CA LYS A 204 13.44 -6.57 -7.40
C LYS A 204 12.26 -7.43 -7.85
N VAL A 205 11.12 -6.80 -8.04
CA VAL A 205 9.86 -7.48 -8.37
C VAL A 205 9.93 -8.26 -9.71
N GLU A 206 10.67 -7.77 -10.70
CA GLU A 206 10.86 -8.45 -11.99
C GLU A 206 11.64 -9.75 -11.81
N ALA A 207 12.68 -9.72 -10.96
CA ALA A 207 13.42 -10.90 -10.59
C ALA A 207 12.56 -11.86 -9.74
N VAL A 208 11.72 -11.34 -8.85
CA VAL A 208 10.74 -12.14 -8.10
C VAL A 208 9.78 -12.86 -9.05
N GLU A 209 9.20 -12.13 -10.01
CA GLU A 209 8.33 -12.66 -11.06
C GLU A 209 9.04 -13.77 -11.86
N PHE A 210 10.27 -13.51 -12.32
CA PHE A 210 11.08 -14.45 -13.08
C PHE A 210 11.35 -15.75 -12.31
N PHE A 211 11.93 -15.65 -11.10
CA PHE A 211 12.31 -16.83 -10.33
C PHE A 211 11.10 -17.61 -9.85
N TRP A 212 10.01 -16.93 -9.47
CA TRP A 212 8.77 -17.61 -9.13
C TRP A 212 8.22 -18.40 -10.31
N ASN A 213 8.21 -17.83 -11.52
CA ASN A 213 7.74 -18.54 -12.70
C ASN A 213 8.60 -19.77 -13.02
N LYS A 214 9.92 -19.69 -12.87
CA LYS A 214 10.82 -20.85 -12.99
C LYS A 214 10.50 -21.92 -11.95
N ILE A 215 10.35 -21.55 -10.67
CA ILE A 215 9.94 -22.46 -9.57
C ILE A 215 8.60 -23.12 -9.88
N LYS A 216 7.61 -22.35 -10.32
CA LYS A 216 6.27 -22.82 -10.65
C LYS A 216 6.31 -23.89 -11.74
N SER A 217 7.14 -23.70 -12.77
CA SER A 217 7.31 -24.64 -13.88
C SER A 217 8.11 -25.91 -13.57
N LEU A 218 8.81 -26.01 -12.43
CA LEU A 218 9.61 -27.19 -12.11
C LEU A 218 8.75 -28.47 -12.03
N PRO A 219 9.26 -29.64 -12.44
CA PRO A 219 8.55 -30.90 -12.23
C PRO A 219 8.49 -31.26 -10.74
N ALA A 220 7.50 -32.08 -10.35
CA ALA A 220 7.31 -32.50 -8.96
C ALA A 220 8.50 -33.30 -8.39
N GLY A 221 9.29 -33.94 -9.26
CA GLY A 221 10.51 -34.65 -8.88
C GLY A 221 11.67 -33.72 -8.45
N GLU A 222 11.64 -32.45 -8.87
CA GLU A 222 12.62 -31.44 -8.44
C GLU A 222 12.11 -30.62 -7.26
N LEU A 223 10.83 -30.22 -7.31
CA LEU A 223 10.20 -29.46 -6.23
C LEU A 223 8.73 -29.84 -6.11
N SER A 224 8.35 -30.40 -4.96
CA SER A 224 6.97 -30.83 -4.72
C SER A 224 5.99 -29.66 -4.71
N ALA A 225 4.72 -29.94 -5.03
CA ALA A 225 3.66 -28.93 -4.99
C ALA A 225 3.54 -28.28 -3.59
N GLN A 226 3.63 -29.08 -2.53
CA GLN A 226 3.62 -28.60 -1.14
C GLN A 226 4.79 -27.64 -0.84
N LYS A 227 6.00 -27.94 -1.33
CA LYS A 227 7.16 -27.08 -1.13
C LYS A 227 7.04 -25.77 -1.91
N LYS A 228 6.51 -25.80 -3.14
CA LYS A 228 6.20 -24.59 -3.91
C LYS A 228 5.20 -23.70 -3.19
N ASP A 229 4.15 -24.34 -2.68
CA ASP A 229 3.09 -23.68 -1.93
C ASP A 229 3.61 -22.99 -0.66
N GLU A 230 4.47 -23.69 0.09
CA GLU A 230 5.12 -23.13 1.28
C GLU A 230 6.06 -21.95 0.93
N ILE A 231 6.81 -22.04 -0.18
CA ILE A 231 7.61 -20.91 -0.67
C ILE A 231 6.72 -19.71 -0.96
N LEU A 232 5.57 -19.91 -1.61
CA LEU A 232 4.64 -18.83 -1.94
C LEU A 232 4.11 -18.14 -0.69
N MET A 233 3.49 -18.91 0.21
CA MET A 233 2.84 -18.38 1.42
C MET A 233 3.82 -17.70 2.36
N LYS A 234 5.00 -18.30 2.56
CA LYS A 234 6.05 -17.73 3.42
C LYS A 234 6.55 -16.40 2.88
N ASN A 235 6.78 -16.29 1.58
CA ASN A 235 7.27 -15.05 0.98
C ASN A 235 6.17 -13.99 0.90
N ALA A 236 4.91 -14.36 0.70
CA ALA A 236 3.78 -13.43 0.78
C ALA A 236 3.67 -12.81 2.19
N ALA A 237 3.63 -13.63 3.24
CA ALA A 237 3.57 -13.12 4.63
C ALA A 237 4.80 -12.27 4.99
N TYR A 238 6.00 -12.66 4.51
CA TYR A 238 7.21 -11.88 4.74
C TYR A 238 7.20 -10.50 4.04
N THR A 239 6.67 -10.45 2.81
CA THR A 239 6.66 -9.23 1.99
C THR A 239 5.50 -8.29 2.29
N ALA A 240 4.52 -8.73 3.10
CA ALA A 240 3.54 -7.87 3.74
C ALA A 240 4.14 -6.99 4.88
N GLY A 241 5.34 -7.33 5.36
CA GLY A 241 5.97 -6.69 6.51
C GLY A 241 6.52 -5.28 6.23
N PRO A 242 6.95 -4.57 7.29
CA PRO A 242 7.32 -3.14 7.21
C PRO A 242 8.54 -2.89 6.31
N ASN A 243 9.42 -3.87 6.16
CA ASN A 243 10.62 -3.80 5.30
C ASN A 243 10.30 -3.67 3.80
N PHE A 244 9.04 -3.92 3.42
CA PHE A 244 8.55 -3.91 2.06
C PHE A 244 7.50 -2.83 1.81
N ARG A 245 7.26 -1.93 2.77
CA ARG A 245 6.23 -0.90 2.66
C ARG A 245 6.37 -0.01 1.42
N VAL A 246 7.59 0.35 1.05
CA VAL A 246 7.89 1.13 -0.17
C VAL A 246 8.10 0.27 -1.42
N TYR A 247 7.93 -1.06 -1.30
CA TYR A 247 8.07 -2.07 -2.35
C TYR A 247 6.82 -2.97 -2.46
N PRO A 248 5.61 -2.39 -2.49
CA PRO A 248 4.39 -3.15 -2.29
C PRO A 248 4.08 -4.11 -3.45
N ASP A 249 4.63 -3.86 -4.63
CA ASP A 249 4.39 -4.67 -5.83
C ASP A 249 4.90 -6.12 -5.68
N ILE A 250 5.84 -6.36 -4.77
CA ILE A 250 6.33 -7.72 -4.47
C ILE A 250 5.26 -8.52 -3.74
N PHE A 251 4.64 -7.92 -2.71
CA PHE A 251 3.52 -8.56 -2.02
C PHE A 251 2.33 -8.72 -2.95
N GLU A 252 1.97 -7.68 -3.71
CA GLU A 252 0.88 -7.73 -4.70
C GLU A 252 1.09 -8.88 -5.70
N PHE A 253 2.33 -9.07 -6.19
CA PHE A 253 2.64 -10.19 -7.06
C PHE A 253 2.33 -11.53 -6.41
N PHE A 254 2.83 -11.78 -5.20
CA PHE A 254 2.59 -13.04 -4.51
C PHE A 254 1.11 -13.26 -4.20
N LEU A 255 0.39 -12.23 -3.75
CA LEU A 255 -1.04 -12.29 -3.48
C LEU A 255 -1.82 -12.74 -4.72
N ASN A 256 -1.47 -12.22 -5.90
CA ASN A 256 -2.10 -12.60 -7.17
C ASN A 256 -1.80 -14.04 -7.63
N GLN A 257 -0.85 -14.73 -6.98
CA GLN A 257 -0.58 -16.15 -7.22
C GLN A 257 -1.29 -17.07 -6.21
N ILE A 258 -1.82 -16.52 -5.12
CA ILE A 258 -2.50 -17.26 -4.07
C ILE A 258 -3.99 -17.38 -4.43
N ASN A 259 -4.54 -18.59 -4.30
CA ASN A 259 -5.97 -18.82 -4.49
C ASN A 259 -6.76 -18.17 -3.32
N PRO A 260 -7.87 -17.44 -3.59
CA PRO A 260 -8.68 -16.80 -2.56
C PRO A 260 -9.13 -17.72 -1.41
N ASP A 261 -9.31 -19.03 -1.65
CA ASP A 261 -9.62 -20.01 -0.59
C ASP A 261 -8.56 -20.07 0.52
N ARG A 262 -7.34 -19.58 0.24
CA ARG A 262 -6.21 -19.55 1.18
C ARG A 262 -5.91 -18.19 1.78
N TYR A 263 -6.70 -17.17 1.50
CA TYR A 263 -6.51 -15.85 2.10
C TYR A 263 -6.59 -15.86 3.63
N ARG A 264 -7.49 -16.66 4.22
CA ARG A 264 -7.56 -16.81 5.68
C ARG A 264 -6.26 -17.37 6.27
N GLU A 265 -5.65 -18.35 5.60
CA GLU A 265 -4.35 -18.90 6.00
C GLU A 265 -3.23 -17.85 5.85
N LEU A 266 -3.23 -17.09 4.75
CA LEU A 266 -2.28 -16.01 4.52
C LEU A 266 -2.37 -14.95 5.62
N LEU A 267 -3.57 -14.50 5.97
CA LEU A 267 -3.81 -13.47 7.00
C LEU A 267 -3.33 -13.93 8.37
N LYS A 268 -3.54 -15.21 8.71
CA LYS A 268 -2.99 -15.79 9.94
C LYS A 268 -1.46 -15.76 9.96
N ARG A 269 -0.82 -16.20 8.88
CA ARG A 269 0.65 -16.19 8.76
C ARG A 269 1.23 -14.78 8.76
N ASP A 270 0.55 -13.83 8.13
CA ASP A 270 0.89 -12.40 8.13
C ASP A 270 0.86 -11.83 9.55
N LEU A 271 -0.23 -12.05 10.28
CA LEU A 271 -0.37 -11.62 11.67
C LEU A 271 0.70 -12.25 12.58
N GLU A 272 0.93 -13.56 12.47
CA GLU A 272 1.99 -14.27 13.22
C GLU A 272 3.39 -13.72 12.90
N LYS A 273 3.63 -13.35 11.64
CA LYS A 273 4.94 -12.88 11.16
C LYS A 273 5.22 -11.43 11.53
N ASN A 274 4.22 -10.56 11.39
CA ASN A 274 4.38 -9.11 11.44
C ASN A 274 3.78 -8.49 12.70
N GLY A 275 2.91 -9.20 13.42
CA GLY A 275 2.19 -8.69 14.60
C GLY A 275 0.99 -7.79 14.29
N TYR A 276 0.70 -7.59 13.00
CA TYR A 276 -0.42 -6.84 12.45
C TYR A 276 -0.74 -7.36 11.03
N TYR A 277 -1.88 -6.96 10.45
CA TYR A 277 -2.23 -7.30 9.06
C TYR A 277 -1.50 -6.41 8.04
N GLY A 278 -0.23 -6.74 7.78
CA GLY A 278 0.57 -6.06 6.77
C GLY A 278 -0.03 -6.15 5.38
N SER A 279 -0.63 -7.29 5.04
CA SER A 279 -1.30 -7.54 3.76
C SER A 279 -2.39 -6.52 3.44
N LEU A 280 -3.28 -6.27 4.41
CA LEU A 280 -4.34 -5.25 4.30
C LEU A 280 -3.76 -3.84 4.19
N ASN A 281 -2.76 -3.52 5.01
CA ASN A 281 -2.11 -2.21 4.96
C ASN A 281 -1.43 -1.95 3.61
N VAL A 282 -0.78 -2.97 3.04
CA VAL A 282 -0.15 -2.86 1.71
C VAL A 282 -1.21 -2.62 0.63
N MET A 283 -2.36 -3.31 0.67
CA MET A 283 -3.44 -3.09 -0.30
C MET A 283 -4.01 -1.66 -0.22
N ILE A 284 -4.14 -1.09 0.98
CA ILE A 284 -4.51 0.33 1.16
C ILE A 284 -3.42 1.25 0.61
N ASP A 285 -2.15 1.01 0.97
CA ASP A 285 -1.01 1.85 0.55
C ASP A 285 -0.88 1.88 -0.99
N ILE A 286 -1.32 0.82 -1.68
CA ILE A 286 -1.37 0.78 -3.14
C ILE A 286 -2.72 1.12 -3.76
N LEU A 287 -3.71 1.49 -2.94
CA LEU A 287 -5.08 1.80 -3.39
C LEU A 287 -5.75 0.64 -4.14
N ASN A 288 -5.33 -0.61 -3.89
CA ASN A 288 -5.96 -1.80 -4.43
C ASN A 288 -7.12 -2.22 -3.52
N PHE A 289 -8.17 -1.39 -3.53
CA PHE A 289 -9.34 -1.53 -2.66
C PHE A 289 -10.11 -2.84 -2.89
N GLY A 290 -10.13 -3.36 -4.13
CA GLY A 290 -10.73 -4.65 -4.43
C GLY A 290 -10.03 -5.80 -3.69
N LYS A 291 -8.69 -5.87 -3.76
CA LYS A 291 -7.93 -6.88 -3.02
C LYS A 291 -7.95 -6.67 -1.51
N PHE A 292 -7.99 -5.42 -1.05
CA PHE A 292 -8.25 -5.14 0.36
C PHE A 292 -9.57 -5.78 0.81
N GLN A 293 -10.66 -5.55 0.06
CA GLN A 293 -11.98 -6.04 0.42
C GLN A 293 -12.01 -7.58 0.45
N GLU A 294 -11.46 -8.25 -0.56
CA GLU A 294 -11.38 -9.72 -0.59
C GLU A 294 -10.65 -10.29 0.65
N LEU A 295 -9.55 -9.65 1.08
CA LEU A 295 -8.81 -10.04 2.28
C LEU A 295 -9.60 -9.74 3.56
N PHE A 296 -10.19 -8.55 3.65
CA PHE A 296 -10.98 -8.15 4.81
C PHE A 296 -12.20 -9.04 5.01
N ASP A 297 -12.80 -9.54 3.92
CA ASP A 297 -13.93 -10.46 3.97
C ASP A 297 -13.60 -11.80 4.64
N CYS A 298 -12.33 -12.19 4.66
CA CYS A 298 -11.86 -13.38 5.35
C CYS A 298 -11.68 -13.23 6.87
N LEU A 299 -11.83 -12.02 7.42
CA LEU A 299 -11.65 -11.72 8.85
C LEU A 299 -12.97 -11.69 9.61
N GLU A 300 -12.93 -12.24 10.83
CA GLU A 300 -13.97 -12.12 11.84
C GLU A 300 -13.72 -10.88 12.73
N PRO A 301 -14.75 -10.33 13.40
CA PRO A 301 -14.57 -9.14 14.25
C PRO A 301 -13.52 -9.33 15.35
N SER A 302 -13.44 -10.54 15.93
CA SER A 302 -12.44 -10.89 16.95
C SER A 302 -11.00 -10.89 16.43
N ASP A 303 -10.81 -10.99 15.12
CA ASP A 303 -9.50 -10.99 14.48
C ASP A 303 -8.93 -9.57 14.35
N VAL A 304 -9.78 -8.54 14.43
CA VAL A 304 -9.45 -7.15 14.09
C VAL A 304 -9.43 -6.27 15.33
N LYS A 305 -8.29 -5.63 15.60
CA LYS A 305 -8.19 -4.62 16.66
C LYS A 305 -8.91 -3.34 16.21
N GLU A 306 -9.54 -2.67 17.16
CA GLU A 306 -10.25 -1.40 16.94
C GLU A 306 -9.37 -0.32 16.30
N ASP A 307 -8.12 -0.22 16.74
CA ASP A 307 -7.17 0.77 16.21
C ASP A 307 -6.83 0.50 14.73
N ASP A 308 -6.74 -0.78 14.32
CA ASP A 308 -6.49 -1.17 12.93
C ASP A 308 -7.71 -0.85 12.07
N TYR A 309 -8.91 -1.22 12.52
CA TYR A 309 -10.17 -0.91 11.83
C TYR A 309 -10.34 0.60 11.62
N ARG A 310 -10.08 1.41 12.67
CA ARG A 310 -10.10 2.87 12.58
C ARG A 310 -9.08 3.41 11.57
N LEU A 311 -7.87 2.85 11.55
CA LEU A 311 -6.84 3.27 10.62
C LEU A 311 -7.28 3.04 9.17
N TRP A 312 -7.88 1.88 8.88
CA TRP A 312 -8.38 1.55 7.54
C TRP A 312 -9.52 2.48 7.09
N VAL A 313 -10.51 2.72 7.96
CA VAL A 313 -11.61 3.68 7.70
C VAL A 313 -11.04 5.07 7.38
N LYS A 314 -10.06 5.53 8.15
CA LYS A 314 -9.42 6.83 7.94
C LYS A 314 -8.70 6.91 6.58
N SER A 315 -8.00 5.84 6.21
CA SER A 315 -7.29 5.77 4.93
C SER A 315 -8.24 5.80 3.74
N MET A 316 -9.42 5.18 3.84
CA MET A 316 -10.39 5.09 2.73
C MET A 316 -11.26 6.34 2.55
N THR A 317 -11.49 7.10 3.61
CA THR A 317 -12.44 8.23 3.57
C THR A 317 -11.73 9.58 3.50
N ARG A 318 -10.71 9.77 4.35
CA ARG A 318 -10.09 11.06 4.58
C ARG A 318 -8.76 11.21 3.87
N ASP A 319 -7.90 10.22 4.01
CA ASP A 319 -6.53 10.27 3.48
C ASP A 319 -6.45 9.74 2.03
N CYS A 320 -7.56 9.21 1.48
CA CYS A 320 -7.64 8.73 0.10
C CYS A 320 -7.55 9.89 -0.91
N PRO A 321 -6.71 9.78 -1.96
CA PRO A 321 -6.69 10.74 -3.06
C PRO A 321 -8.06 10.87 -3.72
N GLU A 322 -8.42 12.10 -4.11
CA GLU A 322 -9.76 12.42 -4.65
C GLU A 322 -10.13 11.57 -5.88
N CYS A 323 -9.16 11.28 -6.76
CA CYS A 323 -9.38 10.45 -7.95
C CYS A 323 -9.61 8.95 -7.67
N TYR A 324 -9.50 8.51 -6.41
CA TYR A 324 -9.74 7.12 -5.98
C TYR A 324 -10.75 7.04 -4.83
N LEU A 325 -11.35 8.18 -4.48
CA LEU A 325 -12.19 8.28 -3.30
C LEU A 325 -13.51 7.52 -3.46
N ASP A 326 -14.06 7.45 -4.67
CA ASP A 326 -15.25 6.64 -4.95
C ASP A 326 -15.04 5.17 -4.55
N GLU A 327 -13.94 4.57 -4.99
CA GLU A 327 -13.59 3.20 -4.66
C GLU A 327 -13.26 3.03 -3.18
N GLY A 328 -12.55 3.99 -2.58
CA GLY A 328 -12.26 3.99 -1.14
C GLY A 328 -13.55 4.02 -0.30
N VAL A 329 -14.48 4.91 -0.64
CA VAL A 329 -15.77 5.06 0.05
C VAL A 329 -16.66 3.82 -0.12
N ASN A 330 -16.63 3.17 -1.29
CA ASN A 330 -17.35 1.92 -1.51
C ASN A 330 -16.87 0.83 -0.57
N VAL A 331 -15.55 0.66 -0.42
CA VAL A 331 -14.99 -0.34 0.53
C VAL A 331 -15.24 0.06 1.98
N PHE A 332 -15.12 1.34 2.32
CA PHE A 332 -15.53 1.84 3.64
C PHE A 332 -16.97 1.44 3.96
N THR A 333 -17.90 1.68 3.02
CA THR A 333 -19.33 1.40 3.20
C THR A 333 -19.57 -0.10 3.38
N HIS A 334 -18.85 -0.94 2.62
CA HIS A 334 -18.86 -2.39 2.78
C HIS A 334 -18.40 -2.81 4.18
N MET A 335 -17.26 -2.30 4.65
CA MET A 335 -16.76 -2.57 6.00
C MET A 335 -17.76 -2.14 7.07
N TRP A 336 -18.30 -0.92 6.94
CA TRP A 336 -19.22 -0.32 7.91
C TRP A 336 -20.53 -1.11 8.07
N LYS A 337 -21.01 -1.70 6.97
CA LYS A 337 -22.22 -2.52 6.93
C LYS A 337 -21.94 -4.02 7.19
N LYS A 338 -20.68 -4.44 7.31
CA LYS A 338 -20.33 -5.84 7.53
C LYS A 338 -20.84 -6.32 8.90
N ARG A 339 -21.55 -7.45 8.88
CA ARG A 339 -22.13 -8.06 10.09
C ARG A 339 -21.06 -8.36 11.13
N GLY A 340 -21.32 -8.00 12.39
CA GLY A 340 -20.46 -8.31 13.54
C GLY A 340 -19.41 -7.25 13.86
N PHE A 341 -19.23 -6.23 13.01
CA PHE A 341 -18.32 -5.10 13.27
C PHE A 341 -19.02 -3.91 13.95
N ASP A 342 -20.18 -4.14 14.57
CA ASP A 342 -20.98 -3.07 15.18
C ASP A 342 -20.26 -2.40 16.35
N ASP A 343 -19.58 -3.16 17.20
CA ASP A 343 -18.77 -2.62 18.31
C ASP A 343 -17.63 -1.72 17.79
N HIS A 344 -16.92 -2.14 16.74
CA HIS A 344 -15.90 -1.31 16.09
C HIS A 344 -16.49 0.00 15.55
N CYS A 345 -17.69 -0.05 14.97
CA CYS A 345 -18.39 1.13 14.47
C CYS A 345 -18.77 2.08 15.60
N VAL A 346 -19.35 1.57 16.70
CA VAL A 346 -19.75 2.37 17.87
C VAL A 346 -18.55 3.12 18.47
N LEU A 347 -17.41 2.46 18.58
CA LEU A 347 -16.19 3.06 19.13
C LEU A 347 -15.57 4.10 18.20
N ILE A 348 -15.67 3.91 16.88
CA ILE A 348 -15.31 4.96 15.93
C ILE A 348 -16.24 6.16 16.07
N LEU A 349 -17.55 5.94 16.19
CA LEU A 349 -18.54 7.02 16.33
C LEU A 349 -18.35 7.81 17.63
N GLU A 350 -18.01 7.14 18.73
CA GLU A 350 -17.66 7.80 19.98
C GLU A 350 -16.49 8.77 19.78
N LYS A 351 -15.42 8.32 19.10
CA LYS A 351 -14.27 9.17 18.77
C LYS A 351 -14.60 10.23 17.72
N GLU A 352 -15.56 10.01 16.84
CA GLU A 352 -15.87 10.92 15.72
C GLU A 352 -16.87 12.01 16.11
N MET A 353 -17.71 11.80 17.12
CA MET A 353 -18.87 12.67 17.38
C MET A 353 -18.82 13.37 18.74
N MET A 354 -18.08 12.84 19.71
CA MET A 354 -18.02 13.40 21.06
C MET A 354 -17.02 14.55 21.17
N ASN A 355 -17.39 15.61 21.89
CA ASN A 355 -16.63 16.86 22.06
C ASN A 355 -15.30 16.71 22.83
N ASP A 356 -15.10 15.62 23.58
CA ASP A 356 -13.84 15.33 24.28
C ASP A 356 -12.78 14.70 23.37
N SER A 357 -13.12 14.46 22.11
CA SER A 357 -12.25 13.79 21.15
C SER A 357 -11.47 14.79 20.29
N PHE A 358 -10.18 14.52 20.10
CA PHE A 358 -9.36 15.20 19.07
C PHE A 358 -9.84 14.90 17.62
N PHE A 359 -10.76 13.96 17.48
CA PHE A 359 -11.20 13.37 16.22
C PHE A 359 -12.55 13.88 15.74
N GLN A 360 -13.21 14.78 16.47
CA GLN A 360 -14.56 15.19 16.17
C GLN A 360 -14.74 15.74 14.73
N GLY A 361 -15.59 15.07 13.95
CA GLY A 361 -15.93 15.42 12.58
C GLY A 361 -14.86 15.13 11.54
N ARG A 362 -13.85 14.29 11.82
CA ARG A 362 -12.76 14.01 10.87
C ARG A 362 -13.12 13.02 9.77
N PHE A 363 -14.22 12.29 9.89
CA PHE A 363 -14.74 11.39 8.86
C PHE A 363 -15.99 11.98 8.22
N LEU A 364 -16.97 12.40 9.02
CA LEU A 364 -18.26 12.88 8.54
C LEU A 364 -18.12 14.18 7.73
N VAL A 365 -17.38 15.18 8.24
CA VAL A 365 -17.28 16.48 7.57
C VAL A 365 -16.61 16.35 6.19
N PRO A 366 -15.45 15.68 6.03
CA PRO A 366 -14.85 15.50 4.71
C PRO A 366 -15.74 14.76 3.71
N LEU A 367 -16.52 13.76 4.15
CA LEU A 367 -17.46 13.06 3.27
C LEU A 367 -18.57 14.00 2.77
N ILE A 368 -19.13 14.84 3.66
CA ILE A 368 -20.14 15.85 3.31
C ILE A 368 -19.54 16.91 2.37
N GLU A 369 -18.35 17.43 2.67
CA GLU A 369 -17.62 18.39 1.84
C GLU A 369 -17.39 17.86 0.42
N LYS A 370 -17.13 16.56 0.28
CA LYS A 370 -16.93 15.91 -1.01
C LYS A 370 -18.21 15.36 -1.65
N GLY A 371 -19.34 15.38 -0.94
CA GLY A 371 -20.67 15.04 -1.47
C GLY A 371 -21.08 13.57 -1.30
N TYR A 372 -20.34 12.79 -0.51
CA TYR A 372 -20.64 11.39 -0.23
C TYR A 372 -21.65 11.28 0.90
N MET A 373 -22.93 11.45 0.58
CA MET A 373 -23.97 11.44 1.61
C MET A 373 -24.42 10.04 2.03
N GLU A 374 -24.35 9.04 1.16
CA GLU A 374 -24.70 7.65 1.53
C GLU A 374 -23.89 7.11 2.72
N PRO A 375 -22.54 7.19 2.74
CA PRO A 375 -21.76 6.75 3.91
C PRO A 375 -22.06 7.60 5.15
N VAL A 376 -22.34 8.90 4.99
CA VAL A 376 -22.71 9.79 6.10
C VAL A 376 -24.00 9.30 6.76
N TRP A 377 -25.00 8.93 5.97
CA TRP A 377 -26.25 8.35 6.50
C TRP A 377 -26.00 7.03 7.21
N ALA A 378 -25.19 6.14 6.62
CA ALA A 378 -24.85 4.86 7.26
C ALA A 378 -24.13 5.03 8.62
N MET A 379 -23.34 6.09 8.78
CA MET A 379 -22.72 6.44 10.06
C MET A 379 -23.75 7.00 11.06
N LEU A 380 -24.57 7.96 10.64
CA LEU A 380 -25.59 8.58 11.49
C LEU A 380 -26.68 7.58 11.92
N ASP A 381 -27.05 6.63 11.06
CA ASP A 381 -28.02 5.57 11.38
C ASP A 381 -27.53 4.61 12.48
N LYS A 382 -26.20 4.50 12.68
CA LYS A 382 -25.60 3.70 13.76
C LYS A 382 -25.27 4.53 15.01
N ALA A 383 -25.33 5.86 14.92
CA ALA A 383 -25.04 6.73 16.05
C ALA A 383 -26.23 6.80 17.00
N ASN A 384 -25.95 6.86 18.30
CA ASN A 384 -26.99 7.10 19.29
C ASN A 384 -27.36 8.60 19.37
N SER A 385 -28.51 8.89 19.97
CA SER A 385 -29.07 10.25 20.07
C SER A 385 -28.09 11.23 20.74
N ARG A 386 -27.32 10.77 21.74
CA ARG A 386 -26.32 11.60 22.42
C ARG A 386 -25.17 11.98 21.48
N GLN A 387 -24.63 11.01 20.74
CA GLN A 387 -23.58 11.25 19.74
C GLN A 387 -24.07 12.21 18.64
N ILE A 388 -25.29 11.98 18.13
CA ILE A 388 -25.90 12.85 17.12
C ILE A 388 -26.03 14.28 17.66
N LYS A 389 -26.55 14.45 18.88
CA LYS A 389 -26.70 15.76 19.49
C LYS A 389 -25.37 16.50 19.64
N GLU A 390 -24.35 15.85 20.21
CA GLU A 390 -23.01 16.44 20.38
C GLU A 390 -22.38 16.85 19.04
N PHE A 391 -22.56 16.02 18.00
CA PHE A 391 -22.10 16.35 16.66
C PHE A 391 -22.87 17.53 16.05
N MET A 392 -24.19 17.58 16.26
CA MET A 392 -25.02 18.70 15.79
C MET A 392 -24.66 20.00 16.49
N ASP A 393 -24.52 19.99 17.82
CA ASP A 393 -24.18 21.18 18.60
C ASP A 393 -22.83 21.77 18.19
N SER A 394 -21.90 20.94 17.73
CA SER A 394 -20.55 21.36 17.30
C SER A 394 -20.42 21.70 15.81
N LYS A 395 -21.12 20.99 14.90
CA LYS A 395 -20.88 21.08 13.44
C LYS A 395 -22.08 21.53 12.60
N LYS A 396 -23.27 21.70 13.18
CA LYS A 396 -24.51 21.97 12.43
C LYS A 396 -24.42 23.16 11.48
N ASP A 397 -23.93 24.31 11.94
CA ASP A 397 -23.89 25.52 11.11
C ASP A 397 -22.89 25.39 9.95
N HIS A 398 -21.76 24.73 10.20
CA HIS A 398 -20.77 24.45 9.17
C HIS A 398 -21.32 23.50 8.10
N ILE A 399 -21.93 22.37 8.50
CA ILE A 399 -22.53 21.40 7.58
C ILE A 399 -23.69 22.03 6.81
N ARG A 400 -24.53 22.84 7.48
CA ARG A 400 -25.62 23.59 6.84
C ARG A 400 -25.08 24.51 5.75
N SER A 401 -24.00 25.23 6.02
CA SER A 401 -23.36 26.09 5.01
C SER A 401 -22.86 25.30 3.81
N ILE A 402 -22.27 24.12 4.02
CA ILE A 402 -21.78 23.25 2.93
C ILE A 402 -22.95 22.78 2.05
N LEU A 403 -24.01 22.24 2.67
CA LEU A 403 -25.15 21.67 1.93
C LEU A 403 -25.96 22.75 1.20
N LEU A 404 -26.15 23.93 1.81
CA LEU A 404 -26.76 25.08 1.14
C LEU A 404 -25.91 25.55 -0.05
N GLY A 405 -24.59 25.61 0.10
CA GLY A 405 -23.67 25.98 -0.97
C GLY A 405 -23.67 25.00 -2.16
N LYS A 406 -24.08 23.75 -1.94
CA LYS A 406 -24.26 22.72 -2.97
C LYS A 406 -25.68 22.64 -3.54
N GLU A 407 -26.59 23.50 -3.05
CA GLU A 407 -28.02 23.47 -3.40
C GLU A 407 -28.71 22.11 -3.09
N ASP A 408 -28.14 21.31 -2.19
CA ASP A 408 -28.66 19.98 -1.82
C ASP A 408 -29.65 20.07 -0.67
N SER A 409 -30.84 20.60 -0.98
CA SER A 409 -31.93 20.76 -0.03
C SER A 409 -32.43 19.44 0.57
N ASN A 410 -32.36 18.34 -0.19
CA ASN A 410 -32.79 17.02 0.28
C ASN A 410 -31.86 16.49 1.37
N SER A 411 -30.54 16.51 1.12
CA SER A 411 -29.56 16.09 2.13
C SER A 411 -29.57 17.03 3.34
N LEU A 412 -29.77 18.33 3.15
CA LEU A 412 -29.91 19.27 4.26
C LEU A 412 -31.10 18.95 5.16
N ASN A 413 -32.27 18.73 4.56
CA ASN A 413 -33.48 18.39 5.31
C ASN A 413 -33.31 17.07 6.06
N ARG A 414 -32.72 16.06 5.43
CA ARG A 414 -32.42 14.78 6.08
C ARG A 414 -31.42 14.93 7.22
N PHE A 415 -30.35 15.70 7.03
CA PHE A 415 -29.36 15.98 8.08
C PHE A 415 -29.99 16.67 9.30
N LEU A 416 -30.80 17.71 9.08
CA LEU A 416 -31.49 18.41 10.16
C LEU A 416 -32.52 17.53 10.88
N ALA A 417 -33.11 16.55 10.19
CA ALA A 417 -34.03 15.59 10.80
C ALA A 417 -33.34 14.71 11.86
N TYR A 418 -32.08 14.30 11.65
CA TYR A 418 -31.32 13.55 12.69
C TYR A 418 -31.19 14.36 13.98
N GLY A 419 -30.84 15.65 13.88
CA GLY A 419 -30.73 16.52 15.06
C GLY A 419 -32.05 16.67 15.80
N LYS A 420 -33.15 16.86 15.05
CA LYS A 420 -34.49 16.96 15.65
C LYS A 420 -34.90 15.66 16.36
N SER A 421 -34.68 14.51 15.72
CA SER A 421 -34.95 13.20 16.32
C SER A 421 -34.16 12.99 17.60
N ALA A 422 -32.88 13.33 17.60
CA ALA A 422 -32.02 13.21 18.77
C ALA A 422 -32.48 14.09 19.95
N ASP A 423 -32.91 15.33 19.68
CA ASP A 423 -33.48 16.22 20.70
C ASP A 423 -34.81 15.71 21.27
N GLU A 424 -35.66 15.09 20.44
CA GLU A 424 -36.92 14.48 20.86
C GLU A 424 -36.69 13.26 21.76
N GLU A 425 -35.73 12.39 21.42
CA GLU A 425 -35.38 11.20 22.20
C GLU A 425 -34.74 11.54 23.55
N LEU A 426 -33.93 12.61 23.60
CA LEU A 426 -33.26 13.06 24.82
C LEU A 426 -34.12 13.99 25.70
N ASN A 427 -35.36 14.27 25.30
CA ASN A 427 -36.26 15.11 26.07
C ASN A 427 -36.65 14.40 27.38
N PRO A 428 -36.48 15.03 28.57
CA PRO A 428 -36.78 14.43 29.87
C PRO A 428 -38.20 13.86 30.01
N LYS A 429 -39.16 14.36 29.22
CA LYS A 429 -40.54 13.84 29.20
C LYS A 429 -40.68 12.45 28.56
N ASN A 430 -39.67 11.99 27.82
CA ASN A 430 -39.66 10.72 27.09
C ASN A 430 -38.72 9.67 27.71
N ILE A 431 -38.01 10.01 28.80
CA ILE A 431 -37.18 9.08 29.56
C ILE A 431 -38.08 8.34 30.55
N PRO A 432 -38.21 6.99 30.50
CA PRO A 432 -38.98 6.25 31.49
C PRO A 432 -38.37 6.50 32.87
N GLY A 433 -39.15 7.14 33.76
CA GLY A 433 -38.75 7.30 35.15
C GLY A 433 -38.56 5.95 35.83
N PRO A 434 -37.76 5.86 36.91
CA PRO A 434 -37.66 4.64 37.69
C PRO A 434 -39.07 4.24 38.14
N SER A 435 -39.48 3.00 37.82
CA SER A 435 -40.71 2.39 38.31
C SER A 435 -40.63 2.36 39.83
N GLY A 436 -41.28 3.35 40.45
CA GLY A 436 -41.43 3.47 41.88
C GLY A 436 -42.57 2.59 42.37
N ASP A 437 -42.42 1.27 42.28
CA ASP A 437 -43.17 0.35 43.13
C ASP A 437 -42.44 0.24 44.48
N LEU A 438 -42.48 1.34 45.25
CA LEU A 438 -42.30 1.26 46.69
C LEU A 438 -43.61 0.74 47.27
N THR A 439 -43.63 -0.57 47.50
CA THR A 439 -44.61 -1.23 48.36
C THR A 439 -44.69 -0.49 49.69
N GLU A 440 -45.89 -0.05 50.05
CA GLU A 440 -46.23 0.38 51.41
C GLU A 440 -45.91 -0.75 52.38
N VAL A 441 -44.75 -0.67 53.04
CA VAL A 441 -44.46 -1.51 54.21
C VAL A 441 -45.17 -0.88 55.39
N GLU A 442 -46.32 -1.46 55.70
CA GLU A 442 -47.12 -1.21 56.90
C GLU A 442 -46.26 -1.45 58.16
N VAL A 443 -45.77 -0.37 58.77
CA VAL A 443 -44.99 -0.44 60.02
C VAL A 443 -45.93 -0.79 61.17
N ARG A 444 -46.02 -2.08 61.50
CA ARG A 444 -46.65 -2.56 62.74
C ARG A 444 -45.84 -2.09 63.95
N LYS A 445 -46.44 -1.21 64.75
CA LYS A 445 -45.97 -0.86 66.11
C LYS A 445 -46.06 -2.09 67.01
N THR A 446 -44.91 -2.63 67.42
CA THR A 446 -44.80 -3.46 68.62
C THR A 446 -44.35 -2.60 69.79
N HIS A 447 -45.26 -2.31 70.71
CA HIS A 447 -44.94 -1.88 72.06
C HIS A 447 -44.46 -3.08 72.88
N SER A 448 -43.18 -3.10 73.23
CA SER A 448 -42.67 -3.90 74.34
C SER A 448 -42.95 -3.18 75.65
N GLN A 449 -43.73 -3.82 76.52
CA GLN A 449 -43.80 -3.47 77.93
C GLN A 449 -42.56 -3.97 78.66
N SER A 450 -42.05 -3.15 79.57
CA SER A 450 -41.13 -3.54 80.64
C SER A 450 -41.62 -2.90 81.94
N LYS A 451 -42.40 -3.68 82.71
CA LYS A 451 -42.11 -4.04 84.11
C LYS A 451 -43.13 -5.06 84.59
#